data_AF-A0A918CMK4-F1
#
_entry.id   AF-A0A918CMK4-F1
#
_cell.length_a   1.000
_cell.length_b   1.000
_cell.length_c   1.000
_cell.angle_alpha   90.00
_cell.angle_beta   90.00
_cell.angle_gamma   90.00
#
_symmetry.space_group_name_H-M   'P 1'
#
loop_
_entity.id
_entity.type
_entity.pdbx_description
1 polymer ?
#
loop_
_entity_poly.entity_id
_entity_poly.type
_entity_poly.pdbx_seq_one_letter_code
_entity_poly.pdbx_strand_id
1 'polypeptide(L)'
;MRRGLVAVTVLAAVTGVACGDGSGRDVVVEGTPPATPYGGPLDIPTKALDEDTPQALRLRSGAAGRALECDGEMYAGEGPDGWSRRDGGDTPEEGLRLYFDMFEPEVPRSGYRVEHKDADRVLYSFDVGGRTKVAVVVARDQKDRPGWGPETNASCDPAELPAEFTNSSWYEVWTDEHGERQPVARIHTSVGAEHCGWQKARFLALGRGADARTYVRDPDDVLEPGMLNAPYDGDVRMPADAHDTGYRYQDWQLWLTDDRATAYVRTPDGVEAWPSAKDGVGCM
;
A
#
# COMPACT_ATOMS: atom_id res chain seq x y z
N MET A 1 52.00 49.87 33.57
CA MET A 1 51.24 48.61 33.72
C MET A 1 49.85 48.95 34.27
N ARG A 2 48.85 49.07 33.40
CA ARG A 2 47.44 49.27 33.77
C ARG A 2 46.64 48.17 33.09
N ARG A 3 46.02 47.31 33.90
CA ARG A 3 45.19 46.18 33.47
C ARG A 3 43.82 46.72 33.06
N GLY A 4 43.45 46.58 31.78
CA GLY A 4 42.10 46.82 31.28
C GLY A 4 41.32 45.51 31.25
N LEU A 5 40.23 45.45 32.00
CA LEU A 5 39.23 44.37 31.95
C LEU A 5 38.42 44.51 30.67
N VAL A 6 38.50 43.52 29.77
CA VAL A 6 37.61 43.38 28.61
C VAL A 6 36.39 42.59 29.07
N ALA A 7 35.22 43.24 29.09
CA ALA A 7 33.95 42.58 29.31
C ALA A 7 33.53 41.87 28.01
N VAL A 8 33.47 40.55 28.05
CA VAL A 8 32.94 39.71 26.96
C VAL A 8 31.42 39.64 27.13
N THR A 9 30.68 40.25 26.22
CA THR A 9 29.22 40.12 26.15
C THR A 9 28.90 38.81 25.44
N VAL A 10 28.60 37.75 26.20
CA VAL A 10 28.05 36.51 25.66
C VAL A 10 26.55 36.76 25.43
N LEU A 11 26.13 36.89 24.17
CA LEU A 11 24.72 36.76 23.81
C LEU A 11 24.32 35.31 24.03
N ALA A 12 23.64 35.05 25.15
CA ALA A 12 22.87 33.83 25.34
C ALA A 12 21.68 33.87 24.38
N ALA A 13 21.76 33.12 23.27
CA ALA A 13 20.60 32.84 22.43
C ALA A 13 19.63 32.00 23.26
N VAL A 14 18.51 32.61 23.63
CA VAL A 14 17.43 31.95 24.37
C VAL A 14 16.78 30.92 23.47
N THR A 15 16.68 29.72 24.02
CA THR A 15 16.06 28.50 23.51
C THR A 15 14.62 28.72 23.07
N GLY A 16 14.33 28.47 21.79
CA GLY A 16 12.99 28.11 21.34
C GLY A 16 12.74 26.64 21.66
N VAL A 17 12.19 26.35 22.84
CA VAL A 17 11.57 25.04 23.11
C VAL A 17 10.25 25.07 22.34
N ALA A 18 10.24 24.49 21.15
CA ALA A 18 8.99 24.18 20.46
C ALA A 18 8.25 23.15 21.31
N CYS A 19 7.15 23.57 21.91
CA CYS A 19 6.21 22.69 22.57
C CYS A 19 5.69 21.69 21.52
N GLY A 20 6.18 20.46 21.56
CA GLY A 20 5.63 19.36 20.80
C GLY A 20 4.29 18.99 21.42
N ASP A 21 3.20 19.32 20.72
CA ASP A 21 1.91 18.69 20.96
C ASP A 21 1.99 17.25 20.47
N GLY A 22 1.90 16.31 21.41
CA GLY A 22 1.91 14.89 21.12
C GLY A 22 0.63 14.45 20.43
N SER A 23 0.70 14.19 19.12
CA SER A 23 0.24 12.96 18.44
C SER A 23 0.17 13.18 16.93
N GLY A 24 1.17 12.67 16.21
CA GLY A 24 1.16 12.63 14.75
C GLY A 24 2.55 12.87 14.18
N ARG A 25 3.07 11.92 13.40
CA ARG A 25 4.22 12.17 12.54
C ARG A 25 3.80 13.21 11.49
N ASP A 26 4.66 14.17 11.18
CA ASP A 26 4.36 15.16 10.14
C ASP A 26 4.06 14.47 8.82
N VAL A 27 2.98 14.92 8.17
CA VAL A 27 2.57 14.40 6.86
C VAL A 27 3.70 14.59 5.85
N VAL A 28 4.36 15.75 5.92
CA VAL A 28 5.50 16.12 5.10
C VAL A 28 6.73 16.30 5.99
N VAL A 29 7.83 15.66 5.62
CA VAL A 29 9.13 15.76 6.29
C VAL A 29 10.14 16.50 5.41
N GLU A 30 11.10 17.15 6.04
CA GLU A 30 12.26 17.68 5.33
C GLU A 30 13.17 16.53 4.89
N GLY A 31 13.69 16.58 3.66
CA GLY A 31 14.51 15.50 3.14
C GLY A 31 15.19 15.82 1.82
N THR A 32 16.19 15.01 1.48
CA THR A 32 16.81 15.03 0.14
C THR A 32 15.84 14.36 -0.85
N PRO A 33 15.66 14.89 -2.07
CA PRO A 33 14.85 14.27 -3.13
C PRO A 33 15.30 12.83 -3.49
N PRO A 34 14.52 12.09 -4.31
CA PRO A 34 14.93 10.76 -4.75
C PRO A 34 16.24 10.83 -5.52
N ALA A 35 16.92 9.69 -5.70
CA ALA A 35 18.13 9.64 -6.51
C ALA A 35 17.89 10.15 -7.94
N THR A 36 16.67 9.92 -8.46
CA THR A 36 16.21 10.40 -9.76
C THR A 36 14.83 11.05 -9.63
N PRO A 37 14.75 12.33 -9.21
CA PRO A 37 13.47 13.01 -9.09
C PRO A 37 12.72 13.07 -10.42
N TYR A 38 11.40 12.98 -10.38
CA TYR A 38 10.56 13.16 -11.55
C TYR A 38 10.74 14.57 -12.14
N GLY A 39 11.22 14.63 -13.38
CA GLY A 39 11.50 15.87 -14.10
C GLY A 39 10.47 16.25 -15.17
N GLY A 40 9.35 15.53 -15.24
CA GLY A 40 8.29 15.80 -16.23
C GLY A 40 7.26 16.82 -15.73
N PRO A 41 6.29 17.22 -16.60
CA PRO A 41 5.22 18.12 -16.20
C PRO A 41 4.31 17.47 -15.14
N LEU A 42 3.77 18.29 -14.23
CA LEU A 42 2.78 17.87 -13.25
C LEU A 42 1.34 17.87 -13.82
N ASP A 43 1.06 18.72 -14.81
CA ASP A 43 -0.19 18.72 -15.56
C ASP A 43 -0.18 17.65 -16.66
N ILE A 44 -0.73 16.47 -16.35
CA ILE A 44 -0.87 15.41 -17.34
C ILE A 44 -2.35 15.00 -17.39
N PRO A 45 -3.01 15.14 -18.55
CA PRO A 45 -4.40 14.73 -18.70
C PRO A 45 -4.60 13.28 -18.28
N THR A 46 -5.55 13.06 -17.37
CA THR A 46 -5.96 11.72 -16.95
C THR A 46 -7.08 11.20 -17.85
N LYS A 47 -7.16 9.88 -17.98
CA LYS A 47 -8.25 9.22 -18.69
C LYS A 47 -8.74 8.04 -17.87
N ALA A 48 -9.97 8.11 -17.39
CA ALA A 48 -10.69 6.97 -16.84
C ALA A 48 -10.92 5.94 -17.94
N LEU A 49 -10.51 4.71 -17.69
CA LEU A 49 -10.78 3.53 -18.51
C LEU A 49 -11.41 2.49 -17.60
N ASP A 50 -12.36 1.73 -18.15
CA ASP A 50 -13.07 0.67 -17.43
C ASP A 50 -12.22 -0.61 -17.26
N GLU A 51 -10.99 -0.60 -17.76
CA GLU A 51 -10.06 -1.71 -17.72
C GLU A 51 -9.05 -1.53 -16.57
N ASP A 52 -8.74 -2.62 -15.86
CA ASP A 52 -7.70 -2.64 -14.81
C ASP A 52 -6.38 -3.21 -15.32
N THR A 53 -5.85 -2.59 -16.38
CA THR A 53 -4.52 -2.90 -16.90
C THR A 53 -3.46 -1.93 -16.35
N PRO A 54 -2.18 -2.32 -16.30
CA PRO A 54 -1.10 -1.40 -15.93
C PRO A 54 -1.05 -0.14 -16.80
N GLN A 55 -1.44 -0.26 -18.07
CA GLN A 55 -1.55 0.89 -18.98
C GLN A 55 -2.71 1.80 -18.58
N ALA A 56 -3.87 1.25 -18.23
CA ALA A 56 -5.01 2.02 -17.76
C ALA A 56 -4.70 2.76 -16.45
N LEU A 57 -4.06 2.10 -15.48
CA LEU A 57 -3.61 2.72 -14.22
C LEU A 57 -2.67 3.91 -14.47
N ARG A 58 -1.69 3.77 -15.38
CA ARG A 58 -0.81 4.90 -15.76
C ARG A 58 -1.56 6.07 -16.40
N LEU A 59 -2.60 5.80 -17.20
CA LEU A 59 -3.41 6.85 -17.82
C LEU A 59 -4.35 7.53 -16.82
N ARG A 60 -4.84 6.80 -15.81
CA ARG A 60 -5.68 7.34 -14.74
C ARG A 60 -4.92 8.22 -13.76
N SER A 61 -3.66 7.89 -13.48
CA SER A 61 -2.82 8.52 -12.45
C SER A 61 -1.90 9.66 -12.91
N GLY A 62 -1.99 10.10 -14.17
CA GLY A 62 -1.34 11.33 -14.65
C GLY A 62 0.17 11.40 -14.36
N ALA A 63 0.60 12.48 -13.70
CA ALA A 63 1.99 12.68 -13.30
C ALA A 63 2.39 11.81 -12.10
N ALA A 64 1.49 11.57 -11.14
CA ALA A 64 1.77 10.70 -9.99
C ALA A 64 2.19 9.29 -10.44
N GLY A 65 1.47 8.68 -11.38
CA GLY A 65 1.82 7.36 -11.92
C GLY A 65 3.13 7.29 -12.69
N ARG A 66 3.60 8.43 -13.22
CA ARG A 66 4.89 8.52 -13.95
C ARG A 66 6.07 8.78 -13.02
N ALA A 67 5.81 9.32 -11.84
CA ALA A 67 6.83 9.52 -10.80
C ALA A 67 7.18 8.23 -10.05
N LEU A 68 6.33 7.19 -10.13
CA LEU A 68 6.61 5.93 -9.45
C LEU A 68 7.84 5.19 -9.99
N GLU A 69 8.62 4.65 -9.08
CA GLU A 69 9.79 3.82 -9.32
C GLU A 69 9.58 2.41 -8.72
N CYS A 70 8.47 1.76 -9.09
CA CYS A 70 8.13 0.42 -8.62
C CYS A 70 9.14 -0.63 -9.08
N ASP A 71 9.25 -1.71 -8.31
CA ASP A 71 9.96 -2.92 -8.72
C ASP A 71 9.07 -3.78 -9.63
N GLY A 72 7.77 -3.81 -9.32
CA GLY A 72 6.75 -4.45 -10.13
C GLY A 72 5.87 -3.46 -10.92
N GLU A 73 4.65 -3.91 -11.21
CA GLU A 73 3.61 -3.06 -11.79
C GLU A 73 3.03 -2.11 -10.74
N MET A 74 2.45 -1.00 -11.21
CA MET A 74 1.66 -0.11 -10.36
C MET A 74 0.48 -0.87 -9.76
N TYR A 75 0.24 -0.66 -8.47
CA TYR A 75 -0.83 -1.34 -7.73
C TYR A 75 -2.12 -0.55 -7.76
N ALA A 76 -2.04 0.75 -7.44
CA ALA A 76 -3.17 1.65 -7.48
C ALA A 76 -2.80 2.97 -8.15
N GLY A 77 -3.80 3.64 -8.74
CA GLY A 77 -3.59 4.92 -9.39
C GLY A 77 -4.87 5.53 -9.92
N GLU A 78 -5.15 6.75 -9.47
CA GLU A 78 -6.40 7.45 -9.75
C GLU A 78 -6.18 8.92 -10.11
N GLY A 79 -7.19 9.46 -10.80
CA GLY A 79 -7.28 10.86 -11.18
C GLY A 79 -8.18 11.67 -10.25
N PRO A 80 -8.54 12.91 -10.63
CA PRO A 80 -9.15 13.86 -9.72
C PRO A 80 -10.64 13.55 -9.49
N ASP A 81 -10.98 12.86 -8.40
CA ASP A 81 -12.38 12.66 -8.01
C ASP A 81 -12.63 13.03 -6.53
N GLY A 82 -13.90 13.02 -6.11
CA GLY A 82 -14.28 12.97 -4.70
C GLY A 82 -14.44 14.30 -3.97
N TRP A 83 -13.63 15.33 -4.22
CA TRP A 83 -13.63 16.57 -3.41
C TRP A 83 -14.40 17.75 -4.02
N SER A 84 -14.95 18.59 -3.14
CA SER A 84 -15.90 19.66 -3.45
C SER A 84 -15.36 21.05 -3.14
N ARG A 85 -16.14 22.09 -3.48
CA ARG A 85 -15.78 23.50 -3.26
C ARG A 85 -15.45 23.89 -1.82
N ARG A 86 -15.86 23.08 -0.83
CA ARG A 86 -15.69 23.39 0.58
C ARG A 86 -14.53 22.64 1.23
N ASP A 87 -13.91 21.72 0.49
CA ASP A 87 -12.95 20.79 1.06
C ASP A 87 -11.49 21.25 0.86
N GLY A 88 -11.25 22.16 -0.09
CA GLY A 88 -9.92 22.64 -0.43
C GLY A 88 -9.20 23.30 0.75
N GLY A 89 -7.92 22.96 0.92
CA GLY A 89 -7.03 23.56 1.91
C GLY A 89 -6.46 24.91 1.44
N ASP A 90 -5.95 25.68 2.40
CA ASP A 90 -5.22 26.92 2.17
C ASP A 90 -3.78 26.66 1.70
N THR A 91 -3.23 25.47 1.96
CA THR A 91 -1.86 25.07 1.63
C THR A 91 -1.77 23.74 0.86
N PRO A 92 -0.70 23.53 0.07
CA PRO A 92 -0.45 22.23 -0.56
C PRO A 92 -0.47 21.05 0.43
N GLU A 93 0.09 21.24 1.62
CA GLU A 93 0.13 20.24 2.69
C GLU A 93 -1.26 19.89 3.22
N GLU A 94 -2.16 20.87 3.31
CA GLU A 94 -3.58 20.62 3.62
C GLU A 94 -4.28 19.87 2.49
N GLY A 95 -3.94 20.16 1.23
CA GLY A 95 -4.40 19.36 0.08
C GLY A 95 -3.94 17.90 0.15
N LEU A 96 -2.72 17.64 0.64
CA LEU A 96 -2.22 16.29 0.87
C LEU A 96 -2.91 15.61 2.05
N ARG A 97 -3.23 16.34 3.13
CA ARG A 97 -4.05 15.80 4.24
C ARG A 97 -5.44 15.39 3.74
N LEU A 98 -6.05 16.23 2.90
CA LEU A 98 -7.36 15.96 2.31
C LEU A 98 -7.37 14.64 1.52
N TYR A 99 -6.29 14.31 0.81
CA TYR A 99 -6.15 13.00 0.16
C TYR A 99 -6.32 11.83 1.14
N PHE A 100 -5.64 11.86 2.28
CA PHE A 100 -5.76 10.77 3.24
C PHE A 100 -7.12 10.71 3.92
N ASP A 101 -7.73 11.87 4.18
CA ASP A 101 -9.01 11.97 4.88
C ASP A 101 -10.20 11.56 3.99
N MET A 102 -10.08 11.75 2.68
CA MET A 102 -11.16 11.45 1.74
C MET A 102 -11.10 10.05 1.14
N PHE A 103 -9.89 9.57 0.80
CA PHE A 103 -9.74 8.33 0.05
C PHE A 103 -9.32 7.14 0.92
N GLU A 104 -8.88 7.39 2.16
CA GLU A 104 -8.37 6.36 3.09
C GLU A 104 -7.44 5.33 2.41
N PRO A 105 -6.41 5.79 1.67
CA PRO A 105 -5.61 4.92 0.82
C PRO A 105 -4.74 3.96 1.66
N GLU A 106 -4.43 2.79 1.10
CA GLU A 106 -3.60 1.77 1.74
C GLU A 106 -2.09 2.08 1.67
N VAL A 107 -1.72 3.30 2.04
CA VAL A 107 -0.34 3.80 2.06
C VAL A 107 -0.06 4.53 3.38
N PRO A 108 1.23 4.72 3.76
CA PRO A 108 1.56 5.53 4.93
C PRO A 108 0.90 6.92 4.83
N ARG A 109 0.39 7.44 5.95
CA ARG A 109 -0.23 8.79 6.03
C ARG A 109 0.76 9.91 6.35
N SER A 110 2.03 9.57 6.55
CA SER A 110 3.08 10.51 6.97
C SER A 110 4.44 10.10 6.42
N GLY A 111 5.40 11.03 6.43
CA GLY A 111 6.74 10.80 5.88
C GLY A 111 6.89 11.11 4.40
N TYR A 112 5.97 11.89 3.82
CA TYR A 112 6.09 12.36 2.44
C TYR A 112 7.10 13.50 2.36
N ARG A 113 7.64 13.74 1.18
CA ARG A 113 8.46 14.92 0.90
C ARG A 113 7.91 15.65 -0.32
N VAL A 114 8.23 16.93 -0.43
CA VAL A 114 8.05 17.65 -1.69
C VAL A 114 9.15 17.21 -2.65
N GLU A 115 8.76 16.56 -3.75
CA GLU A 115 9.69 16.14 -4.80
C GLU A 115 9.82 17.19 -5.89
N HIS A 116 8.68 17.71 -6.34
CA HIS A 116 8.63 18.69 -7.41
C HIS A 116 7.54 19.73 -7.13
N LYS A 117 7.85 21.00 -7.42
CA LYS A 117 6.90 22.12 -7.34
C LYS A 117 6.82 22.79 -8.69
N ASP A 118 5.59 23.06 -9.10
CA ASP A 118 5.25 24.00 -10.16
C ASP A 118 4.42 25.15 -9.56
N ALA A 119 4.00 26.11 -10.39
CA ALA A 119 3.30 27.31 -9.92
C ALA A 119 2.00 27.02 -9.16
N ASP A 120 1.22 26.04 -9.62
CA ASP A 120 -0.11 25.68 -9.10
C ASP A 120 -0.18 24.22 -8.63
N ARG A 121 0.93 23.48 -8.64
CA ARG A 121 0.98 22.05 -8.33
C ARG A 121 2.19 21.67 -7.49
N VAL A 122 2.01 20.66 -6.64
CA VAL A 122 3.09 20.06 -5.86
C VAL A 122 2.98 18.54 -5.96
N LEU A 123 4.08 17.90 -6.35
CA LEU A 123 4.25 16.46 -6.25
C LEU A 123 4.87 16.12 -4.90
N TYR A 124 4.14 15.32 -4.13
CA TYR A 124 4.62 14.68 -2.93
C TYR A 124 5.00 13.23 -3.22
N SER A 125 6.13 12.78 -2.69
CA SER A 125 6.54 11.38 -2.73
C SER A 125 6.75 10.78 -1.36
N PHE A 126 6.42 9.50 -1.25
CA PHE A 126 6.85 8.63 -0.16
C PHE A 126 7.81 7.60 -0.71
N ASP A 127 8.96 7.47 -0.07
CA ASP A 127 10.10 6.79 -0.67
C ASP A 127 10.65 5.69 0.22
N VAL A 128 11.00 4.60 -0.43
CA VAL A 128 11.60 3.43 0.20
C VAL A 128 12.90 3.14 -0.51
N GLY A 129 14.01 3.11 0.23
CA GLY A 129 15.33 2.90 -0.35
C GLY A 129 15.73 3.98 -1.37
N GLY A 130 15.22 5.21 -1.23
CA GLY A 130 15.51 6.33 -2.12
C GLY A 130 14.74 6.32 -3.44
N ARG A 131 13.75 5.43 -3.59
CA ARG A 131 12.89 5.30 -4.76
C ARG A 131 11.44 5.64 -4.41
N THR A 132 10.75 6.34 -5.30
CA THR A 132 9.36 6.77 -5.08
C THR A 132 8.38 5.60 -5.20
N LYS A 133 7.74 5.25 -4.07
CA LYS A 133 6.77 4.15 -3.98
C LYS A 133 5.32 4.63 -3.88
N VAL A 134 5.10 5.86 -3.43
CA VAL A 134 3.80 6.52 -3.48
C VAL A 134 4.02 7.93 -4.00
N ALA A 135 3.14 8.38 -4.89
CA ALA A 135 3.16 9.71 -5.46
C ALA A 135 1.77 10.34 -5.37
N VAL A 136 1.71 11.60 -4.92
CA VAL A 136 0.46 12.38 -4.85
C VAL A 136 0.74 13.76 -5.40
N VAL A 137 0.03 14.14 -6.46
CA VAL A 137 0.02 15.51 -6.96
C VAL A 137 -1.17 16.22 -6.35
N VAL A 138 -0.91 17.33 -5.68
CA VAL A 138 -1.93 18.29 -5.28
C VAL A 138 -1.89 19.48 -6.23
N ALA A 139 -3.06 20.00 -6.56
CA ALA A 139 -3.22 21.15 -7.43
C ALA A 139 -4.08 22.21 -6.74
N ARG A 140 -3.76 23.47 -7.03
CA ARG A 140 -4.46 24.65 -6.55
C ARG A 140 -5.58 25.04 -7.51
N ASP A 141 -6.72 25.41 -6.96
CA ASP A 141 -7.83 26.06 -7.66
C ASP A 141 -8.29 25.27 -8.91
N GLN A 142 -8.52 23.97 -8.70
CA GLN A 142 -9.09 23.08 -9.71
C GLN A 142 -10.51 23.53 -10.10
N LYS A 143 -10.98 23.11 -11.28
CA LYS A 143 -12.31 23.48 -11.77
C LYS A 143 -13.40 23.10 -10.77
N ASP A 144 -14.20 24.09 -10.35
CA ASP A 144 -15.25 23.93 -9.35
C ASP A 144 -14.77 23.40 -7.98
N ARG A 145 -13.47 23.55 -7.69
CA ARG A 145 -12.78 23.05 -6.50
C ARG A 145 -11.67 24.05 -6.09
N PRO A 146 -12.04 25.25 -5.57
CA PRO A 146 -11.07 26.23 -5.08
C PRO A 146 -10.24 25.69 -3.90
N GLY A 147 -9.04 26.23 -3.73
CA GLY A 147 -8.08 25.79 -2.73
C GLY A 147 -7.16 24.67 -3.23
N TRP A 148 -6.33 24.15 -2.33
CA TRP A 148 -5.42 23.04 -2.60
C TRP A 148 -6.10 21.71 -2.31
N GLY A 149 -6.00 20.77 -3.26
CA GLY A 149 -6.52 19.42 -3.07
C GLY A 149 -5.86 18.41 -3.99
N PRO A 150 -6.13 17.11 -3.77
CA PRO A 150 -5.57 16.05 -4.59
C PRO A 150 -6.03 16.16 -6.04
N GLU A 151 -5.11 15.93 -6.96
CA GLU A 151 -5.37 15.89 -8.39
C GLU A 151 -5.12 14.49 -8.96
N THR A 152 -3.94 13.92 -8.72
CA THR A 152 -3.62 12.56 -9.12
C THR A 152 -2.84 11.84 -8.03
N ASN A 153 -3.01 10.54 -7.93
CA ASN A 153 -2.26 9.72 -6.99
C ASN A 153 -1.91 8.36 -7.60
N ALA A 154 -0.85 7.74 -7.10
CA ALA A 154 -0.44 6.39 -7.47
C ALA A 154 0.40 5.73 -6.38
N SER A 155 0.37 4.39 -6.32
CA SER A 155 1.24 3.60 -5.45
C SER A 155 1.76 2.33 -6.13
N CYS A 156 2.97 1.93 -5.72
CA CYS A 156 3.52 0.61 -5.98
C CYS A 156 2.85 -0.45 -5.10
N ASP A 157 3.15 -1.73 -5.36
CA ASP A 157 2.60 -2.83 -4.58
C ASP A 157 2.92 -2.67 -3.08
N PRO A 158 1.97 -2.96 -2.17
CA PRO A 158 2.23 -2.86 -0.74
C PRO A 158 3.45 -3.64 -0.26
N ALA A 159 3.84 -4.72 -0.94
CA ALA A 159 5.06 -5.45 -0.65
C ALA A 159 6.35 -4.58 -0.77
N GLU A 160 6.29 -3.48 -1.51
CA GLU A 160 7.39 -2.52 -1.67
C GLU A 160 7.39 -1.40 -0.60
N LEU A 161 6.34 -1.32 0.23
CA LEU A 161 6.24 -0.37 1.35
C LEU A 161 6.95 -0.90 2.62
N PRO A 162 7.27 -0.07 3.63
CA PRO A 162 7.92 -0.55 4.84
C PRO A 162 7.14 -1.68 5.54
N ALA A 163 7.83 -2.74 5.96
CA ALA A 163 7.21 -3.86 6.65
C ALA A 163 6.44 -3.43 7.91
N GLU A 164 6.95 -2.43 8.65
CA GLU A 164 6.28 -1.86 9.82
C GLU A 164 4.87 -1.31 9.52
N PHE A 165 4.65 -0.80 8.30
CA PHE A 165 3.34 -0.33 7.85
C PHE A 165 2.46 -1.52 7.49
N THR A 166 2.94 -2.40 6.61
CA THR A 166 2.14 -3.51 6.09
C THR A 166 1.83 -4.61 7.10
N ASN A 167 2.63 -4.75 8.17
CA ASN A 167 2.36 -5.73 9.23
C ASN A 167 1.08 -5.41 10.02
N SER A 168 0.55 -4.19 9.87
CA SER A 168 -0.72 -3.75 10.46
C SER A 168 -1.88 -3.70 9.47
N SER A 169 -1.65 -4.06 8.20
CA SER A 169 -2.66 -4.08 7.15
C SER A 169 -3.51 -5.36 7.23
N TRP A 170 -4.61 -5.39 6.46
CA TRP A 170 -5.52 -6.54 6.39
C TRP A 170 -4.94 -7.72 5.60
N TYR A 171 -3.95 -7.47 4.75
CA TYR A 171 -3.20 -8.49 4.02
C TYR A 171 -1.92 -8.89 4.75
N GLU A 172 -1.57 -10.15 4.59
CA GLU A 172 -0.35 -10.77 5.06
C GLU A 172 0.56 -11.03 3.86
N VAL A 173 1.73 -10.38 3.87
CA VAL A 173 2.66 -10.39 2.73
C VAL A 173 3.52 -11.65 2.78
N TRP A 174 3.41 -12.46 1.74
CA TRP A 174 4.25 -13.65 1.57
C TRP A 174 5.64 -13.26 1.07
N THR A 175 6.60 -14.15 1.28
CA THR A 175 7.99 -14.05 0.81
C THR A 175 8.31 -15.22 -0.10
N ASP A 176 9.42 -15.17 -0.83
CA ASP A 176 9.98 -16.35 -1.49
C ASP A 176 10.99 -17.10 -0.60
N GLU A 177 11.67 -18.09 -1.17
CA GLU A 177 12.71 -18.87 -0.49
C GLU A 177 13.94 -18.08 -0.07
N HIS A 178 14.13 -16.87 -0.62
CA HIS A 178 15.21 -15.95 -0.27
C HIS A 178 14.77 -14.91 0.77
N GLY A 179 13.49 -14.93 1.17
CA GLY A 179 12.91 -13.95 2.08
C GLY A 179 12.53 -12.64 1.40
N GLU A 180 12.54 -12.58 0.06
CA GLU A 180 12.10 -11.39 -0.68
C GLU A 180 10.58 -11.32 -0.69
N ARG A 181 10.04 -10.16 -0.32
CA ARG A 181 8.60 -9.92 -0.22
C ARG A 181 7.97 -9.99 -1.59
N GLN A 182 6.93 -10.81 -1.70
CA GLN A 182 6.22 -11.03 -2.94
C GLN A 182 5.07 -10.03 -3.08
N PRO A 183 4.77 -9.55 -4.30
CA PRO A 183 3.68 -8.61 -4.53
C PRO A 183 2.35 -9.11 -3.96
N VAL A 184 1.68 -8.28 -3.17
CA VAL A 184 0.35 -8.55 -2.59
C VAL A 184 -0.66 -8.85 -3.68
N ALA A 185 -0.60 -8.12 -4.81
CA ALA A 185 -1.48 -8.39 -5.93
C ALA A 185 -1.16 -9.70 -6.66
N ARG A 186 -0.11 -10.44 -6.30
CA ARG A 186 0.16 -11.81 -6.78
C ARG A 186 -0.22 -12.85 -5.74
N ILE A 187 0.17 -12.63 -4.49
CA ILE A 187 -0.08 -13.55 -3.40
C ILE A 187 -0.19 -12.80 -2.08
N HIS A 188 -1.28 -13.07 -1.36
CA HIS A 188 -1.42 -12.64 0.03
C HIS A 188 -2.41 -13.55 0.75
N THR A 189 -2.29 -13.61 2.08
CA THR A 189 -3.38 -14.09 2.92
C THR A 189 -4.11 -12.94 3.59
N SER A 190 -5.36 -13.15 3.96
CA SER A 190 -6.13 -12.20 4.78
C SER A 190 -7.05 -12.95 5.73
N VAL A 191 -7.41 -12.30 6.84
CA VAL A 191 -8.43 -12.79 7.75
C VAL A 191 -9.81 -12.53 7.16
N GLY A 192 -10.74 -13.48 7.32
CA GLY A 192 -12.11 -13.32 6.85
C GLY A 192 -12.83 -12.12 7.47
N ALA A 193 -13.79 -11.59 6.71
CA ALA A 193 -14.49 -10.37 7.09
C ALA A 193 -15.34 -10.52 8.36
N GLU A 194 -15.19 -9.58 9.30
CA GLU A 194 -15.91 -9.56 10.58
C GLU A 194 -17.42 -9.44 10.41
N HIS A 195 -17.89 -8.64 9.45
CA HIS A 195 -19.32 -8.46 9.21
C HIS A 195 -20.02 -9.75 8.76
N CYS A 196 -19.26 -10.79 8.39
CA CYS A 196 -19.76 -12.11 8.01
C CYS A 196 -19.54 -13.17 9.10
N GLY A 197 -18.87 -12.80 10.21
CA GLY A 197 -18.45 -13.76 11.23
C GLY A 197 -17.28 -14.65 10.80
N TRP A 198 -16.53 -14.28 9.77
CA TRP A 198 -15.48 -15.12 9.18
C TRP A 198 -14.08 -14.91 9.78
N GLN A 199 -13.96 -14.23 10.92
CA GLN A 199 -12.65 -13.87 11.48
C GLN A 199 -11.76 -15.07 11.84
N LYS A 200 -12.31 -16.28 11.90
CA LYS A 200 -11.56 -17.52 12.13
C LYS A 200 -11.06 -18.19 10.85
N ALA A 201 -11.61 -17.82 9.70
CA ALA A 201 -11.14 -18.28 8.41
C ALA A 201 -10.00 -17.39 7.89
N ARG A 202 -9.14 -17.97 7.05
CA ARG A 202 -8.12 -17.25 6.30
C ARG A 202 -8.28 -17.51 4.81
N PHE A 203 -8.09 -16.47 4.02
CA PHE A 203 -8.23 -16.51 2.57
C PHE A 203 -6.85 -16.28 1.95
N LEU A 204 -6.37 -17.23 1.17
CA LEU A 204 -5.15 -17.12 0.36
C LEU A 204 -5.55 -16.74 -1.06
N ALA A 205 -5.28 -15.51 -1.47
CA ALA A 205 -5.39 -15.09 -2.86
C ALA A 205 -4.10 -15.45 -3.60
N LEU A 206 -4.20 -16.07 -4.77
CA LEU A 206 -3.07 -16.45 -5.60
C LEU A 206 -3.34 -16.22 -7.08
N GLY A 207 -2.41 -15.52 -7.74
CA GLY A 207 -2.47 -15.20 -9.17
C GLY A 207 -3.23 -13.93 -9.48
N ARG A 208 -3.46 -13.65 -10.78
CA ARG A 208 -4.19 -12.48 -11.28
C ARG A 208 -5.08 -12.88 -12.46
N GLY A 209 -6.12 -12.08 -12.71
CA GLY A 209 -7.00 -12.24 -13.87
C GLY A 209 -7.72 -13.60 -13.87
N ALA A 210 -7.81 -14.23 -15.05
CA ALA A 210 -8.53 -15.50 -15.22
C ALA A 210 -7.91 -16.68 -14.43
N ASP A 211 -6.62 -16.58 -14.08
CA ASP A 211 -5.87 -17.61 -13.34
C ASP A 211 -5.85 -17.35 -11.83
N ALA A 212 -6.53 -16.29 -11.36
CA ALA A 212 -6.68 -15.99 -9.95
C ALA A 212 -7.50 -17.09 -9.26
N ARG A 213 -7.05 -17.48 -8.08
CA ARG A 213 -7.72 -18.45 -7.22
C ARG A 213 -7.66 -17.96 -5.78
N THR A 214 -8.72 -18.26 -5.04
CA THR A 214 -8.78 -18.05 -3.59
C THR A 214 -8.87 -19.42 -2.93
N TYR A 215 -7.97 -19.71 -2.00
CA TYR A 215 -8.01 -20.90 -1.16
C TYR A 215 -8.38 -20.51 0.26
N VAL A 216 -9.08 -21.38 0.97
CA VAL A 216 -9.63 -21.04 2.29
C VAL A 216 -9.16 -22.03 3.35
N ARG A 217 -8.60 -21.49 4.43
CA ARG A 217 -8.41 -22.19 5.69
C ARG A 217 -9.62 -21.92 6.57
N ASP A 218 -10.44 -22.93 6.85
CA ASP A 218 -11.64 -22.78 7.67
C ASP A 218 -11.74 -23.88 8.74
N PRO A 219 -10.96 -23.78 9.82
CA PRO A 219 -10.90 -24.82 10.85
C PRO A 219 -12.13 -24.88 11.75
N ASP A 220 -12.99 -23.85 11.71
CA ASP A 220 -14.17 -23.70 12.57
C ASP A 220 -15.49 -23.75 11.78
N ASP A 221 -15.43 -24.09 10.49
CA ASP A 221 -16.57 -24.15 9.56
C ASP A 221 -17.42 -22.85 9.60
N VAL A 222 -16.75 -21.69 9.58
CA VAL A 222 -17.44 -20.39 9.63
C VAL A 222 -18.00 -19.97 8.26
N LEU A 223 -17.53 -20.57 7.17
CA LEU A 223 -18.13 -20.41 5.85
C LEU A 223 -19.33 -21.34 5.68
N GLU A 224 -20.36 -20.87 4.96
CA GLU A 224 -21.55 -21.68 4.73
C GLU A 224 -21.25 -22.92 3.86
N PRO A 225 -21.96 -24.04 4.09
CA PRO A 225 -21.84 -25.22 3.26
C PRO A 225 -22.03 -24.90 1.77
N GLY A 226 -21.07 -25.32 0.96
CA GLY A 226 -21.12 -25.13 -0.48
C GLY A 226 -20.42 -23.86 -0.98
N MET A 227 -19.80 -23.04 -0.12
CA MET A 227 -18.90 -21.95 -0.55
C MET A 227 -17.53 -22.47 -1.03
N LEU A 228 -17.12 -23.67 -0.60
CA LEU A 228 -15.85 -24.29 -0.95
C LEU A 228 -16.05 -25.46 -1.94
N ASN A 229 -15.06 -25.71 -2.80
CA ASN A 229 -15.06 -26.83 -3.75
C ASN A 229 -14.82 -28.19 -3.08
N ALA A 230 -14.22 -28.18 -1.89
CA ALA A 230 -14.00 -29.33 -1.02
C ALA A 230 -14.01 -28.84 0.44
N PRO A 231 -14.17 -29.72 1.45
CA PRO A 231 -14.00 -29.34 2.84
C PRO A 231 -12.53 -28.98 3.15
N TYR A 232 -12.32 -28.12 4.14
CA TYR A 232 -11.01 -27.92 4.74
C TYR A 232 -10.57 -29.20 5.48
N ASP A 233 -9.29 -29.54 5.38
CA ASP A 233 -8.70 -30.64 6.13
C ASP A 233 -7.37 -30.18 6.76
N GLY A 234 -7.32 -30.13 8.09
CA GLY A 234 -6.17 -29.62 8.83
C GLY A 234 -5.04 -30.62 9.04
N ASP A 235 -5.23 -31.89 8.67
CA ASP A 235 -4.21 -32.94 8.84
C ASP A 235 -4.21 -33.92 7.67
N VAL A 236 -3.50 -33.53 6.61
CA VAL A 236 -3.30 -34.37 5.44
C VAL A 236 -1.86 -34.82 5.30
N ARG A 237 -1.65 -35.92 4.58
CA ARG A 237 -0.34 -36.23 4.02
C ARG A 237 -0.15 -35.42 2.74
N MET A 238 1.02 -34.80 2.59
CA MET A 238 1.39 -34.10 1.34
C MET A 238 1.23 -35.05 0.14
N PRO A 239 0.45 -34.69 -0.89
CA PRO A 239 0.37 -35.47 -2.12
C PRO A 239 1.73 -35.65 -2.78
N ALA A 240 1.95 -36.77 -3.46
CA ALA A 240 3.23 -37.09 -4.08
C ALA A 240 3.55 -36.21 -5.30
N ASP A 241 2.52 -35.64 -5.93
CA ASP A 241 2.56 -34.74 -7.07
C ASP A 241 2.46 -33.26 -6.69
N ALA A 242 2.31 -32.94 -5.40
CA ALA A 242 2.38 -31.56 -4.93
C ALA A 242 3.83 -31.05 -5.02
N HIS A 243 4.00 -29.86 -5.59
CA HIS A 243 5.29 -29.19 -5.73
C HIS A 243 5.36 -27.94 -4.86
N ASP A 244 6.55 -27.68 -4.34
CA ASP A 244 6.84 -26.44 -3.61
C ASP A 244 6.76 -25.27 -4.58
N THR A 245 5.97 -24.26 -4.22
CA THR A 245 5.83 -23.04 -5.02
C THR A 245 6.95 -22.02 -4.77
N GLY A 246 7.76 -22.23 -3.73
CA GLY A 246 8.74 -21.28 -3.23
C GLY A 246 8.14 -20.21 -2.31
N TYR A 247 6.82 -20.05 -2.25
CA TYR A 247 6.18 -19.06 -1.39
C TYR A 247 6.22 -19.45 0.09
N ARG A 248 6.53 -18.48 0.95
CA ARG A 248 6.70 -18.60 2.40
C ARG A 248 5.91 -17.53 3.15
N TYR A 249 5.26 -17.90 4.24
CA TYR A 249 4.68 -16.95 5.18
C TYR A 249 4.94 -17.42 6.61
N GLN A 250 5.78 -16.70 7.35
CA GLN A 250 6.29 -17.19 8.64
C GLN A 250 6.88 -18.61 8.46
N ASP A 251 6.40 -19.60 9.22
CA ASP A 251 6.81 -21.00 9.10
C ASP A 251 6.00 -21.81 8.07
N TRP A 252 5.14 -21.15 7.28
CA TRP A 252 4.28 -21.79 6.29
C TRP A 252 4.96 -21.86 4.93
N GLN A 253 4.75 -22.98 4.24
CA GLN A 253 5.21 -23.20 2.87
C GLN A 253 4.02 -23.61 2.00
N LEU A 254 3.84 -22.92 0.87
CA LEU A 254 2.76 -23.22 -0.06
C LEU A 254 3.19 -24.26 -1.09
N TRP A 255 2.40 -25.31 -1.22
CA TRP A 255 2.56 -26.39 -2.18
C TRP A 255 1.29 -26.52 -3.02
N LEU A 256 1.44 -26.85 -4.30
CA LEU A 256 0.33 -26.99 -5.24
C LEU A 256 0.46 -28.25 -6.08
N THR A 257 -0.67 -28.81 -6.47
CA THR A 257 -0.78 -29.78 -7.56
C THR A 257 -0.99 -29.06 -8.90
N ASP A 258 -0.80 -29.75 -10.02
CA ASP A 258 -0.96 -29.17 -11.36
C ASP A 258 -2.39 -28.66 -11.63
N ASP A 259 -3.41 -29.31 -11.05
CA ASP A 259 -4.81 -28.89 -11.18
C ASP A 259 -5.17 -27.66 -10.33
N ARG A 260 -4.31 -27.30 -9.38
CA ARG A 260 -4.46 -26.16 -8.46
C ARG A 260 -5.81 -26.13 -7.73
N ALA A 261 -6.45 -27.29 -7.54
CA ALA A 261 -7.77 -27.37 -6.90
C ALA A 261 -7.71 -27.08 -5.38
N THR A 262 -6.58 -27.41 -4.76
CA THR A 262 -6.30 -27.29 -3.33
C THR A 262 -4.91 -26.70 -3.14
N ALA A 263 -4.78 -25.77 -2.19
CA ALA A 263 -3.49 -25.32 -1.69
C ALA A 263 -3.08 -26.18 -0.50
N TYR A 264 -1.90 -26.80 -0.59
CA TYR A 264 -1.34 -27.56 0.52
C TYR A 264 -0.36 -26.68 1.28
N VAL A 265 -0.67 -26.37 2.53
CA VAL A 265 0.17 -25.50 3.36
C VAL A 265 0.90 -26.36 4.38
N ARG A 266 2.21 -26.48 4.23
CA ARG A 266 3.06 -27.12 5.23
C ARG A 266 3.30 -26.14 6.36
N THR A 267 2.98 -26.54 7.59
CA THR A 267 3.22 -25.79 8.83
C THR A 267 4.17 -26.59 9.73
N PRO A 268 4.61 -26.05 10.89
CA PRO A 268 5.35 -26.82 11.88
C PRO A 268 4.59 -28.05 12.42
N ASP A 269 3.26 -28.00 12.41
CA ASP A 269 2.39 -29.02 13.03
C ASP A 269 1.92 -30.10 12.04
N GLY A 270 2.07 -29.87 10.73
CA GLY A 270 1.60 -30.82 9.72
C GLY A 270 1.43 -30.20 8.33
N VAL A 271 0.53 -30.77 7.54
CA VAL A 271 0.11 -30.20 6.26
C VAL A 271 -1.39 -30.00 6.30
N GLU A 272 -1.82 -28.78 6.00
CA GLU A 272 -3.22 -28.43 5.85
C GLU A 272 -3.59 -28.43 4.36
N ALA A 273 -4.80 -28.86 4.02
CA ALA A 273 -5.39 -28.78 2.70
C ALA A 273 -6.46 -27.68 2.68
N TRP A 274 -6.14 -26.59 1.99
CA TRP A 274 -6.99 -25.41 1.85
C TRP A 274 -7.73 -25.51 0.51
N PRO A 275 -9.03 -25.86 0.51
CA PRO A 275 -9.81 -25.97 -0.71
C PRO A 275 -9.94 -24.61 -1.40
N SER A 276 -10.04 -24.64 -2.74
CA SER A 276 -10.43 -23.46 -3.50
C SER A 276 -11.87 -23.04 -3.17
N ALA A 277 -12.07 -21.73 -3.05
CA ALA A 277 -13.39 -21.11 -2.99
C ALA A 277 -14.10 -21.25 -4.34
N LYS A 278 -15.44 -21.30 -4.32
CA LYS A 278 -16.24 -21.19 -5.54
C LYS A 278 -16.22 -19.75 -6.08
N ASP A 279 -16.49 -19.62 -7.37
CA ASP A 279 -16.65 -18.29 -7.96
C ASP A 279 -17.79 -17.53 -7.26
N GLY A 280 -17.52 -16.28 -6.89
CA GLY A 280 -18.50 -15.43 -6.22
C GLY A 280 -18.71 -15.71 -4.73
N VAL A 281 -17.75 -16.33 -4.03
CA VAL A 281 -17.77 -16.32 -2.56
C VAL A 281 -17.74 -14.87 -2.08
N GLY A 282 -18.87 -14.46 -1.53
CA GLY A 282 -19.10 -13.17 -0.89
C GLY A 282 -20.21 -13.37 0.14
N CYS A 283 -20.21 -12.53 1.15
CA CYS A 283 -21.23 -12.58 2.19
C CYS A 283 -22.55 -12.07 1.60
N MET A 284 -23.64 -12.80 1.86
CA MET A 284 -25.00 -12.42 1.46
C MET A 284 -25.74 -11.69 2.57
#